data_AF-A0A2N6A3S1-F1
#
_entry.id   AF-A0A2N6A3S1-F1
#
_cell.length_a   1.000
_cell.length_b   1.000
_cell.length_c   1.000
_cell.angle_alpha   90.00
_cell.angle_beta   90.00
_cell.angle_gamma   90.00
#
_symmetry.space_group_name_H-M   'P 1'
#
loop_
_entity.id
_entity.type
_entity.pdbx_description
1 polymer ?
#
loop_
_entity_poly.entity_id
_entity_poly.type
_entity_poly.pdbx_seq_one_letter_code
_entity_poly.pdbx_strand_id
1 'polypeptide(L)'
;MGTAICQSCGMPMVKDNDFGTDKDGNRQNEFCHYCFQAGGFTNPNLTLEEQINKQAHMAMSRQAISEKDAYAQAKKVLPNLRRWQTEKQEPNPKQKKFVVIALTLAIIFGVAVSIINKKTKGGGSSDSSDEWAAFSMIPIWVAVFIPAILAKNKKIKKEGEVADVKNTLKKKHLLTLVIALLVLIMAVYVSIYLDN
;
A
#
# COMPACT_ATOMS: atom_id res chain seq x y z
N MET A 1 20.69 28.46 7.49
CA MET A 1 21.12 27.93 6.18
C MET A 1 20.50 26.56 6.03
N GLY A 2 19.61 26.35 5.06
CA GLY A 2 18.97 25.05 4.85
C GLY A 2 20.00 24.05 4.32
N THR A 3 20.10 22.87 4.95
CA THR A 3 20.94 21.78 4.46
C THR A 3 20.37 21.24 3.14
N ALA A 4 21.16 21.25 2.07
CA ALA A 4 20.75 20.61 0.82
C ALA A 4 20.54 19.10 1.05
N ILE A 5 19.49 18.54 0.45
CA ILE A 5 19.21 17.09 0.55
C ILE A 5 19.21 16.48 -0.86
N CYS A 6 19.77 15.28 -0.97
CA CYS A 6 19.82 14.54 -2.21
C CYS A 6 18.40 14.18 -2.66
N GLN A 7 18.01 14.59 -3.86
CA GLN A 7 16.69 14.37 -4.47
C GLN A 7 16.48 12.94 -5.02
N SER A 8 17.35 12.00 -4.64
CA SER A 8 17.22 10.56 -4.92
C SER A 8 17.15 9.75 -3.63
N CYS A 9 17.98 10.05 -2.62
CA CYS A 9 18.05 9.25 -1.41
C CYS A 9 17.68 9.98 -0.12
N GLY A 10 17.48 11.30 -0.14
CA GLY A 10 17.19 12.10 1.06
C GLY A 10 18.41 12.34 1.96
N MET A 11 19.62 11.95 1.53
CA MET A 11 20.85 12.18 2.28
C MET A 11 21.16 13.68 2.37
N PRO A 12 21.44 14.24 3.57
CA PRO A 12 21.96 15.60 3.70
C PRO A 12 23.31 15.73 2.99
N MET A 13 23.48 16.79 2.20
CA MET A 13 24.70 17.14 1.47
C MET A 13 25.24 18.44 2.07
N VAL A 14 26.38 18.35 2.77
CA VAL A 14 26.98 19.45 3.53
C VAL A 14 28.37 19.79 3.00
N LYS A 15 29.18 18.77 2.70
CA LYS A 15 30.54 18.91 2.16
C LYS A 15 30.49 18.92 0.63
N ASP A 16 31.44 19.57 0.00
CA ASP A 16 31.52 19.61 -1.47
C ASP A 16 31.63 18.21 -2.10
N ASN A 17 32.30 17.28 -1.42
CA ASN A 17 32.42 15.88 -1.87
C ASN A 17 31.12 15.07 -1.71
N ASP A 18 30.10 15.61 -1.04
CA ASP A 18 28.80 14.93 -0.92
C ASP A 18 28.02 14.98 -2.25
N PHE A 19 28.32 15.95 -3.12
CA PHE A 19 27.58 16.27 -4.33
C PHE A 19 27.99 15.41 -5.53
N GLY A 20 27.04 15.11 -6.41
CA GLY A 20 27.28 14.35 -7.62
C GLY A 20 28.04 15.15 -8.69
N THR A 21 28.31 14.51 -9.82
CA THR A 21 28.99 15.14 -10.96
C THR A 21 28.18 15.02 -12.25
N ASP A 22 28.22 16.05 -13.08
CA ASP A 22 27.73 15.99 -14.45
C ASP A 22 28.73 15.29 -15.40
N LYS A 23 28.45 15.28 -16.70
CA LYS A 23 29.30 14.61 -17.71
C LYS A 23 30.68 15.25 -17.84
N ASP A 24 30.77 16.54 -17.54
CA ASP A 24 31.99 17.34 -17.65
C ASP A 24 32.79 17.33 -16.33
N GLY A 25 32.27 16.63 -15.30
CA GLY A 25 32.89 16.53 -13.99
C GLY A 25 32.55 17.69 -13.06
N ASN A 26 31.69 18.62 -13.47
CA ASN A 26 31.25 19.71 -12.61
C ASN A 26 30.28 19.22 -11.55
N ARG A 27 30.27 19.93 -10.43
CA ARG A 27 29.39 19.63 -9.29
C ARG A 27 27.91 19.74 -9.66
N GLN A 28 27.15 18.72 -9.28
CA GLN A 28 25.70 18.64 -9.40
C GLN A 28 25.06 18.86 -8.02
N ASN A 29 24.13 19.81 -7.91
CA ASN A 29 23.60 20.29 -6.63
C ASN A 29 22.33 19.59 -6.11
N GLU A 30 21.71 18.72 -6.91
CA GLU A 30 20.46 18.04 -6.58
C GLU A 30 20.65 16.62 -6.04
N PHE A 31 21.72 15.94 -6.44
CA PHE A 31 21.99 14.54 -6.13
C PHE A 31 23.35 14.39 -5.48
N CYS A 32 23.47 13.41 -4.59
CA CYS A 32 24.75 13.10 -3.98
C CYS A 32 25.62 12.23 -4.89
N HIS A 33 26.92 12.21 -4.62
CA HIS A 33 27.88 11.40 -5.38
C HIS A 33 27.57 9.90 -5.37
N TYR A 34 26.85 9.37 -4.38
CA TYR A 34 26.43 7.96 -4.40
C TYR A 34 25.29 7.68 -5.38
N CYS A 35 24.46 8.68 -5.68
CA CYS A 35 23.28 8.52 -6.53
C CYS A 35 23.55 8.92 -7.97
N PHE A 36 24.40 9.92 -8.21
CA PHE A 36 24.61 10.50 -9.53
C PHE A 36 26.08 10.84 -9.75
N GLN A 37 26.66 10.30 -10.82
CA GLN A 37 28.06 10.50 -11.21
C GLN A 37 28.17 10.56 -12.74
N ALA A 38 29.11 11.36 -13.23
CA ALA A 38 29.42 11.46 -14.66
C ALA A 38 28.18 11.70 -15.54
N GLY A 39 27.21 12.47 -15.04
CA GLY A 39 25.97 12.79 -15.77
C GLY A 39 24.91 11.71 -15.79
N GLY A 40 25.01 10.65 -14.98
CA GLY A 40 24.03 9.58 -14.90
C GLY A 40 23.79 9.05 -13.48
N PHE A 41 22.65 8.39 -13.29
CA PHE A 41 22.39 7.64 -12.05
C PHE A 41 23.29 6.41 -11.97
N THR A 42 23.94 6.21 -10.83
CA THR A 42 24.82 5.06 -10.57
C THR A 42 24.08 3.72 -10.61
N ASN A 43 22.77 3.74 -10.31
CA ASN A 43 21.89 2.60 -10.48
C ASN A 43 20.58 3.06 -11.14
N PRO A 44 20.48 3.04 -12.48
CA PRO A 44 19.32 3.57 -13.21
C PRO A 44 18.06 2.72 -13.04
N ASN A 45 18.20 1.42 -12.80
CA ASN A 45 17.09 0.47 -12.68
C ASN A 45 16.54 0.36 -11.24
N LEU A 46 17.12 1.09 -10.29
CA LEU A 46 16.71 1.04 -8.89
C LEU A 46 15.25 1.50 -8.75
N THR A 47 14.45 0.68 -8.10
CA THR A 47 13.04 0.97 -7.80
C THR A 47 12.90 1.79 -6.51
N LEU A 48 11.75 2.46 -6.36
CA LEU A 48 11.43 3.20 -5.15
C LEU A 48 11.41 2.30 -3.90
N GLU A 49 10.86 1.10 -4.00
CA GLU A 49 10.81 0.13 -2.88
C GLU A 49 12.21 -0.33 -2.47
N GLU A 50 13.11 -0.61 -3.43
CA GLU A 50 14.51 -0.94 -3.13
C GLU A 50 15.24 0.24 -2.47
N GLN A 51 14.97 1.47 -2.92
CA GLN A 51 15.52 2.66 -2.30
C GLN A 51 14.97 2.85 -0.87
N ILE A 52 13.69 2.59 -0.62
CA ILE A 52 13.07 2.60 0.72
C ILE A 52 13.78 1.61 1.63
N ASN A 53 13.97 0.36 1.19
CA ASN A 53 14.72 -0.65 1.94
C ASN A 53 16.13 -0.15 2.27
N LYS A 54 16.86 0.35 1.26
CA LYS A 54 18.23 0.85 1.43
C LYS A 54 18.29 2.00 2.44
N GLN A 55 17.40 2.98 2.36
CA GLN A 55 17.40 4.12 3.29
C GLN A 55 16.96 3.72 4.69
N ALA A 56 15.99 2.82 4.84
CA ALA A 56 15.60 2.30 6.16
C ALA A 56 16.78 1.60 6.84
N HIS A 57 17.51 0.74 6.13
CA HIS A 57 18.72 0.09 6.65
C HIS A 57 19.83 1.08 7.01
N MET A 58 20.02 2.12 6.21
CA MET A 58 20.99 3.18 6.50
C MET A 58 20.58 4.04 7.71
N ALA A 59 19.29 4.30 7.89
CA ALA A 59 18.79 5.03 9.05
C ALA A 59 18.99 4.23 10.34
N MET A 60 18.68 2.92 10.32
CA MET A 60 18.88 2.03 11.47
C MET A 60 20.36 1.90 11.88
N SER A 61 21.30 1.95 10.93
CA SER A 61 22.73 1.86 11.25
C SER A 61 23.34 3.15 11.76
N ARG A 62 22.74 4.30 11.43
CA ARG A 62 23.25 5.64 11.78
C ARG A 62 22.49 6.31 12.92
N GLN A 63 21.28 5.86 13.21
CA GLN A 63 20.38 6.43 14.20
C GLN A 63 19.81 5.29 15.04
N ALA A 64 19.58 5.54 16.33
CA ALA A 64 18.89 4.60 17.21
C ALA A 64 17.37 4.63 16.95
N ILE A 65 16.96 4.27 15.73
CA ILE A 65 15.57 4.25 15.27
C ILE A 65 15.11 2.80 15.03
N SER A 66 13.86 2.50 15.35
CA SER A 66 13.30 1.18 15.09
C SER A 66 13.15 0.92 13.59
N GLU A 67 13.21 -0.36 13.19
CA GLU A 67 12.98 -0.76 11.79
C GLU A 67 11.66 -0.21 11.24
N LYS A 68 10.59 -0.36 12.01
CA LYS A 68 9.26 0.12 11.64
C LYS A 68 9.25 1.62 11.35
N ASP A 69 9.88 2.41 12.21
CA ASP A 69 9.90 3.87 12.07
C ASP A 69 10.82 4.31 10.93
N ALA A 70 11.97 3.63 10.75
CA ALA A 70 12.86 3.86 9.62
C ALA A 70 12.14 3.66 8.28
N TYR A 71 11.39 2.56 8.15
CA TYR A 71 10.56 2.29 6.98
C TYR A 71 9.42 3.30 6.80
N ALA A 72 8.73 3.65 7.88
CA ALA A 72 7.65 4.64 7.83
C ALA A 72 8.16 6.00 7.35
N GLN A 73 9.33 6.44 7.85
CA GLN A 73 9.95 7.68 7.44
C GLN A 73 10.44 7.63 5.99
N ALA A 74 11.11 6.56 5.58
CA ALA A 74 11.56 6.38 4.20
C ALA A 74 10.37 6.39 3.21
N LYS A 75 9.28 5.69 3.53
CA LYS A 75 8.03 5.68 2.74
C LYS A 75 7.34 7.03 2.68
N LYS A 76 7.48 7.86 3.71
CA LYS A 76 6.93 9.22 3.72
C LYS A 76 7.76 10.19 2.89
N VAL A 77 9.09 10.07 2.94
CA VAL A 77 10.00 11.06 2.34
C VAL A 77 10.33 10.75 0.88
N LEU A 78 10.73 9.52 0.57
CA LEU A 78 11.29 9.17 -0.73
C LEU A 78 10.34 9.42 -1.92
N PRO A 79 9.03 9.12 -1.87
CA PRO A 79 8.14 9.38 -3.00
C PRO A 79 8.04 10.87 -3.38
N ASN A 80 8.42 11.77 -2.47
CA ASN A 80 8.37 13.21 -2.67
C ASN A 80 9.67 13.80 -3.23
N LEU A 81 10.69 12.97 -3.51
CA LEU A 81 11.95 13.45 -4.10
C LEU A 81 11.90 13.38 -5.63
N ARG A 82 12.60 14.30 -6.31
CA ARG A 82 12.52 14.48 -7.77
C ARG A 82 12.71 13.19 -8.57
N ARG A 83 13.64 12.30 -8.17
CA ARG A 83 13.88 11.04 -8.87
C ARG A 83 12.64 10.15 -8.94
N TRP A 84 11.80 10.19 -7.91
CA TRP A 84 10.66 9.28 -7.73
C TRP A 84 9.33 9.90 -8.10
N GLN A 85 9.32 11.21 -8.37
CA GLN A 85 8.18 11.92 -8.89
C GLN A 85 8.08 11.70 -10.40
N THR A 86 7.62 10.53 -10.82
CA THR A 86 7.03 10.40 -12.16
C THR A 86 5.71 11.17 -12.15
N GLU A 87 5.68 12.31 -12.86
CA GLU A 87 4.56 13.26 -13.02
C GLU A 87 3.31 12.94 -12.19
N LYS A 88 3.25 13.47 -10.95
CA LYS A 88 2.07 13.45 -10.07
C LYS A 88 1.38 12.08 -10.01
N GLN A 89 1.77 11.21 -9.09
CA GLN A 89 0.91 10.08 -8.71
C GLN A 89 -0.40 10.62 -8.10
N GLU A 90 -1.39 10.89 -8.96
CA GLU A 90 -2.78 11.06 -8.55
C GLU A 90 -3.24 9.76 -7.87
N PRO A 91 -4.04 9.84 -6.79
CA PRO A 91 -4.58 8.66 -6.14
C PRO A 91 -5.26 7.77 -7.18
N ASN A 92 -4.96 6.47 -7.14
CA ASN A 92 -5.40 5.46 -8.10
C ASN A 92 -6.88 5.73 -8.50
N PRO A 93 -7.22 5.82 -9.80
CA PRO A 93 -8.58 6.14 -10.24
C PRO A 93 -9.62 5.15 -9.69
N LYS A 94 -9.24 3.90 -9.39
CA LYS A 94 -10.09 2.94 -8.68
C LYS A 94 -10.32 3.37 -7.23
N GLN A 95 -9.28 3.81 -6.51
CA GLN A 95 -9.36 4.29 -5.13
C GLN A 95 -10.17 5.59 -5.01
N LYS A 96 -10.04 6.52 -5.96
CA LYS A 96 -10.87 7.74 -6.03
C LYS A 96 -12.36 7.39 -6.18
N LYS A 97 -12.68 6.40 -7.01
CA LYS A 97 -14.07 5.88 -7.15
C LYS A 97 -14.57 5.25 -5.85
N PHE A 98 -13.77 4.45 -5.15
CA PHE A 98 -14.18 3.86 -3.87
C PHE A 98 -14.44 4.90 -2.78
N VAL A 99 -13.61 5.95 -2.69
CA VAL A 99 -13.81 7.03 -1.71
C VAL A 99 -15.09 7.82 -2.00
N VAL A 100 -15.36 8.15 -3.26
CA VAL A 100 -16.61 8.82 -3.64
C VAL A 100 -17.82 7.95 -3.35
N ILE A 101 -17.78 6.65 -3.68
CA ILE A 101 -18.87 5.70 -3.40
C ILE A 101 -19.09 5.54 -1.88
N ALA A 102 -18.03 5.46 -1.08
CA ALA A 102 -18.14 5.35 0.37
C ALA A 102 -18.75 6.62 0.99
N LEU A 103 -18.37 7.81 0.50
CA LEU A 103 -18.93 9.08 0.94
C LEU A 103 -20.40 9.22 0.55
N THR A 104 -20.80 8.83 -0.66
CA THR A 104 -22.21 8.88 -1.06
C THR A 104 -23.07 7.92 -0.25
N LEU A 105 -22.60 6.69 -0.01
CA LEU A 105 -23.30 5.72 0.85
C LEU A 105 -23.43 6.21 2.30
N ALA A 106 -22.39 6.83 2.85
CA ALA A 106 -22.44 7.40 4.21
C ALA A 106 -23.48 8.54 4.32
N ILE A 107 -23.60 9.39 3.30
CA ILE A 107 -24.62 10.46 3.25
C ILE A 107 -26.02 9.85 3.18
N ILE A 108 -26.25 8.89 2.28
CA ILE A 108 -27.55 8.21 2.13
C ILE A 108 -27.95 7.53 3.45
N PHE A 109 -27.03 6.82 4.09
CA PHE A 109 -27.26 6.19 5.38
C PHE A 109 -27.57 7.21 6.48
N GLY A 110 -26.82 8.31 6.55
CA GLY A 110 -27.09 9.40 7.50
C GLY A 110 -28.48 10.02 7.32
N VAL A 111 -28.91 10.26 6.07
CA VAL A 111 -30.27 10.75 5.77
C VAL A 111 -31.34 9.73 6.20
N ALA A 112 -31.14 8.45 5.90
CA ALA A 112 -32.08 7.39 6.31
C ALA A 112 -32.22 7.29 7.83
N VAL A 113 -31.10 7.32 8.58
CA VAL A 113 -31.10 7.35 10.06
C VAL A 113 -31.83 8.61 10.58
N SER A 114 -31.62 9.76 9.95
CA SER A 114 -32.29 11.00 10.34
C SER A 114 -33.81 10.97 10.12
N ILE A 115 -34.29 10.30 9.07
CA ILE A 115 -35.73 10.10 8.80
C ILE A 115 -36.34 9.17 9.85
N ILE A 116 -35.67 8.06 10.17
CA ILE A 116 -36.12 7.11 11.20
C ILE A 116 -36.22 7.81 12.56
N ASN A 117 -35.21 8.61 12.93
CA ASN A 117 -35.21 9.37 14.19
C ASN A 117 -36.25 10.51 14.23
N LYS A 118 -36.74 10.96 13.07
CA LYS A 118 -37.85 11.93 13.01
C LYS A 118 -39.22 11.26 13.22
N LYS A 119 -39.35 9.97 12.86
CA LYS A 119 -40.59 9.20 13.03
C LYS A 119 -40.83 8.71 14.47
N THR A 120 -39.79 8.66 15.30
CA THR A 120 -39.89 8.34 16.74
C THR A 120 -40.28 9.53 17.62
N LYS A 121 -40.36 10.75 17.06
CA LYS A 121 -40.78 11.97 17.78
C LYS A 121 -42.25 12.36 17.59
N GLY A 122 -43.07 11.52 16.95
CA GLY A 122 -44.50 11.75 16.75
C GLY A 122 -45.35 10.65 17.38
N GLY A 123 -45.53 10.70 18.70
CA GLY A 123 -46.39 9.79 19.48
C GLY A 123 -45.94 9.72 20.94
N GLY A 124 -46.80 10.13 21.88
CA GLY A 124 -46.42 10.55 23.22
C GLY A 124 -46.45 9.51 24.35
N SER A 125 -45.97 10.03 25.49
CA SER A 125 -46.22 9.76 26.92
C SER A 125 -45.50 8.66 27.72
N SER A 126 -44.85 9.20 28.78
CA SER A 126 -44.60 8.77 30.17
C SER A 126 -43.50 7.76 30.54
N ASP A 127 -42.50 8.33 31.24
CA ASP A 127 -41.75 7.87 32.41
C ASP A 127 -40.89 6.61 32.35
N SER A 128 -39.57 6.80 32.52
CA SER A 128 -38.90 6.50 33.79
C SER A 128 -37.43 6.90 33.70
N SER A 129 -36.95 7.42 34.82
CA SER A 129 -35.58 7.67 35.25
C SER A 129 -34.44 7.01 34.45
N ASP A 130 -33.38 7.79 34.19
CA ASP A 130 -31.97 7.47 34.50
C ASP A 130 -31.03 8.22 33.57
N GLU A 131 -30.90 9.50 33.89
CA GLU A 131 -29.83 10.37 33.50
C GLU A 131 -28.51 9.87 34.17
N TRP A 132 -27.44 9.67 33.39
CA TRP A 132 -26.00 9.55 33.80
C TRP A 132 -25.34 8.19 34.16
N ALA A 133 -26.01 7.02 34.17
CA ALA A 133 -25.34 5.77 34.59
C ALA A 133 -24.44 5.04 33.55
N ALA A 134 -24.41 5.45 32.27
CA ALA A 134 -23.81 4.63 31.21
C ALA A 134 -22.35 4.95 30.81
N PHE A 135 -21.63 5.77 31.57
CA PHE A 135 -20.21 6.09 31.29
C PHE A 135 -19.18 5.17 31.99
N SER A 136 -19.59 4.10 32.68
CA SER A 136 -18.65 3.19 33.37
C SER A 136 -18.21 1.95 32.58
N MET A 137 -18.64 1.78 31.33
CA MET A 137 -18.16 0.67 30.50
C MET A 137 -17.16 1.15 29.45
N ILE A 138 -15.88 1.24 29.85
CA ILE A 138 -14.83 0.97 28.87
C ILE A 138 -15.08 -0.47 28.40
N PRO A 139 -15.38 -0.71 27.11
CA PRO A 139 -15.73 -2.04 26.65
C PRO A 139 -14.54 -2.98 26.90
N ILE A 140 -14.78 -4.07 27.62
CA ILE A 140 -13.82 -5.16 27.85
C ILE A 140 -13.22 -5.66 26.52
N TRP A 141 -13.84 -5.38 25.37
CA TRP A 141 -13.27 -5.62 24.04
C TRP A 141 -11.86 -5.03 23.86
N VAL A 142 -11.48 -3.98 24.59
CA VAL A 142 -10.22 -3.26 24.30
C VAL A 142 -9.05 -4.09 24.83
N ALA A 143 -9.26 -4.78 25.96
CA ALA A 143 -8.29 -5.70 26.55
C ALA A 143 -8.18 -7.03 25.78
N VAL A 144 -9.24 -7.46 25.10
CA VAL A 144 -9.27 -8.73 24.34
C VAL A 144 -8.66 -8.58 22.93
N PHE A 145 -8.76 -7.40 22.31
CA PHE A 145 -8.32 -7.22 20.92
C PHE A 145 -6.83 -6.89 20.75
N ILE A 146 -6.14 -6.42 21.79
CA ILE A 146 -4.71 -6.09 21.69
C ILE A 146 -3.83 -7.33 21.39
N PRO A 147 -4.03 -8.50 22.04
CA PRO A 147 -3.31 -9.72 21.66
C PRO A 147 -3.68 -10.26 20.26
N ALA A 148 -4.92 -10.07 19.82
CA ALA A 148 -5.42 -10.61 18.54
C ALA A 148 -4.87 -9.88 17.30
N ILE A 149 -4.55 -8.59 17.42
CA ILE A 149 -3.97 -7.80 16.33
C ILE A 149 -2.52 -8.23 16.05
N LEU A 150 -1.74 -8.59 17.08
CA LEU A 150 -0.35 -9.04 16.93
C LEU A 150 -0.24 -10.43 16.29
N ALA A 151 -1.20 -11.33 16.54
CA ALA A 151 -1.27 -12.62 15.87
C ALA A 151 -1.69 -12.52 14.39
N LYS A 152 -2.53 -11.55 14.03
CA LYS A 152 -3.05 -11.36 12.66
C LYS A 152 -1.96 -10.99 11.66
N ASN A 153 -0.96 -10.17 12.03
CA ASN A 153 0.10 -9.77 11.09
C ASN A 153 0.97 -10.95 10.63
N LYS A 154 1.20 -11.95 11.49
CA LYS A 154 1.94 -13.18 11.12
C LYS A 154 1.10 -14.09 10.22
N LYS A 155 -0.22 -14.11 10.44
CA LYS A 155 -1.19 -14.86 9.62
C LYS A 155 -1.31 -14.25 8.22
N ILE A 156 -1.40 -12.92 8.09
CA ILE A 156 -1.52 -12.21 6.81
C ILE A 156 -0.29 -12.46 5.90
N LYS A 157 0.92 -12.51 6.47
CA LYS A 157 2.14 -12.81 5.69
C LYS A 157 2.15 -14.24 5.14
N LYS A 158 1.69 -15.24 5.91
CA LYS A 158 1.57 -16.64 5.44
C LYS A 158 0.37 -16.86 4.51
N GLU A 159 -0.76 -16.21 4.77
CA GLU A 159 -1.97 -16.35 3.95
C GLU A 159 -1.80 -15.72 2.56
N GLY A 160 -1.04 -14.62 2.43
CA GLY A 160 -0.72 -14.01 1.14
C GLY A 160 0.16 -14.90 0.25
N GLU A 161 1.21 -15.51 0.82
CA GLU A 161 2.12 -16.40 0.09
C GLU A 161 1.42 -17.72 -0.31
N VAL A 162 0.61 -18.29 0.59
CA VAL A 162 -0.14 -19.52 0.30
C VAL A 162 -1.29 -19.28 -0.69
N ALA A 163 -1.93 -18.10 -0.66
CA ALA A 163 -2.96 -17.74 -1.63
C ALA A 163 -2.39 -17.55 -3.04
N ASP A 164 -1.21 -16.94 -3.17
CA ASP A 164 -0.52 -16.75 -4.45
C ASP A 164 -0.11 -18.10 -5.08
N VAL A 165 0.44 -19.02 -4.26
CA VAL A 165 0.79 -20.38 -4.71
C VAL A 165 -0.45 -21.19 -5.09
N LYS A 166 -1.54 -21.15 -4.30
CA LYS A 166 -2.78 -21.90 -4.60
C LYS A 166 -3.45 -21.39 -5.87
N ASN A 167 -3.42 -20.08 -6.12
CA ASN A 167 -3.99 -19.48 -7.33
C ASN A 167 -3.19 -19.86 -8.58
N THR A 168 -1.85 -19.85 -8.47
CA THR A 168 -0.95 -20.31 -9.53
C THR A 168 -1.14 -21.79 -9.85
N LEU A 169 -1.30 -22.63 -8.82
CA LEU A 169 -1.53 -24.07 -8.99
C LEU A 169 -2.91 -24.37 -9.60
N LYS A 170 -3.97 -23.68 -9.16
CA LYS A 170 -5.33 -23.82 -9.73
C LYS A 170 -5.38 -23.38 -11.20
N LYS A 171 -4.64 -22.33 -11.57
CA LYS A 171 -4.53 -21.87 -12.97
C LYS A 171 -3.83 -22.91 -13.85
N LYS A 172 -2.77 -23.57 -13.35
CA LYS A 172 -2.08 -24.65 -14.06
C LYS A 172 -2.99 -25.87 -14.26
N HIS A 173 -3.68 -26.34 -13.21
CA HIS A 173 -4.61 -27.47 -13.34
C HIS A 173 -5.82 -27.16 -14.24
N LEU A 174 -6.37 -25.94 -14.19
CA LEU A 174 -7.46 -25.54 -15.08
C LEU A 174 -7.00 -25.51 -16.54
N LEU A 175 -5.80 -25.01 -16.82
CA LEU A 175 -5.22 -25.00 -18.16
C LEU A 175 -5.03 -26.42 -18.71
N THR A 176 -4.54 -27.36 -17.89
CA THR A 176 -4.38 -28.76 -18.30
C THR A 176 -5.72 -29.44 -18.61
N LEU A 177 -6.77 -29.19 -17.83
CA LEU A 177 -8.11 -29.75 -18.08
C LEU A 177 -8.75 -29.20 -19.36
N VAL A 178 -8.58 -27.91 -19.63
CA VAL A 178 -9.07 -27.30 -20.88
C VAL A 178 -8.37 -27.90 -22.09
N ILE A 179 -7.04 -28.07 -22.04
CA ILE A 179 -6.28 -28.71 -23.13
C ILE A 179 -6.76 -30.15 -23.35
N ALA A 180 -6.93 -30.93 -22.28
CA ALA A 180 -7.42 -32.31 -22.38
C ALA A 180 -8.82 -32.38 -23.02
N LEU A 181 -9.73 -31.48 -22.64
CA LEU A 181 -11.07 -31.41 -23.22
C LEU A 181 -11.03 -31.04 -24.71
N LEU A 182 -10.18 -30.09 -25.10
CA LEU A 182 -10.01 -29.70 -26.50
C LEU A 182 -9.46 -30.85 -27.35
N VAL A 183 -8.51 -31.62 -26.82
CA VAL A 183 -7.98 -32.82 -27.50
C VAL A 183 -9.07 -33.88 -27.70
N LEU A 184 -9.92 -34.10 -26.69
CA LEU A 184 -11.05 -35.04 -26.81
C LEU A 184 -12.08 -34.58 -27.85
N ILE A 185 -12.42 -33.29 -27.86
CA ILE A 185 -13.34 -32.73 -28.86
C ILE A 185 -12.75 -32.88 -30.27
N MET A 186 -11.46 -32.59 -30.44
CA MET A 186 -10.77 -32.77 -31.72
C MET A 186 -10.73 -34.24 -32.15
N ALA A 187 -10.49 -35.17 -31.23
CA ALA A 187 -10.50 -36.61 -31.54
C ALA A 187 -11.88 -37.06 -32.02
N VAL A 188 -12.95 -36.65 -31.34
CA VAL A 188 -14.34 -36.95 -31.75
C VAL A 188 -14.64 -36.33 -33.11
N TYR A 189 -14.24 -35.08 -33.33
CA TYR A 189 -14.43 -34.40 -34.62
C TYR A 189 -13.72 -35.14 -35.77
N VAL A 190 -12.46 -35.54 -35.56
CA VAL A 190 -11.69 -36.30 -36.55
C VAL A 190 -12.32 -37.67 -36.81
N SER A 191 -12.82 -38.38 -35.79
CA SER A 191 -13.54 -39.65 -35.98
C SER A 191 -14.80 -39.47 -36.82
N ILE A 192 -15.60 -38.43 -36.56
CA ILE A 192 -16.82 -38.15 -37.35
C ILE A 192 -16.47 -37.80 -38.80
N TYR A 193 -15.37 -37.08 -39.02
CA TYR A 193 -15.00 -36.59 -40.35
C TYR A 193 -14.25 -37.62 -41.20
N LEU A 194 -13.53 -38.56 -40.58
CA LEU A 194 -12.83 -39.64 -41.30
C LEU A 194 -13.73 -40.84 -41.64
N ASP A 195 -14.90 -40.96 -41.01
CA ASP A 195 -15.93 -41.98 -41.35
C ASP A 195 -16.85 -41.57 -42.51
N ASN A 196 -16.66 -40.37 -43.09
CA ASN A 196 -17.40 -39.83 -44.25
C ASN A 196 -16.48 -39.72 -45.48
#